data_AF-A0A139DGR1-F1
#
_entry.id   AF-A0A139DGR1-F1
#
_cell.length_a   1.000
_cell.length_b   1.000
_cell.length_c   1.000
_cell.angle_alpha   90.00
_cell.angle_beta   90.00
_cell.angle_gamma   90.00
#
_symmetry.space_group_name_H-M   'P 1'
#
loop_
_entity.id
_entity.type
_entity.pdbx_description
1 polymer ?
#
loop_
_entity_poly.entity_id
_entity_poly.type
_entity_poly.pdbx_seq_one_letter_code
_entity_poly.pdbx_strand_id
1 'polypeptide(L)'
;MPTKILVSDTNIWIDLHHSNLLENVFQLPHQFVTTDFVWRELRKPPGVQLEDLGLTVEVINGEETLELFGLKQTLNNSSLADISCYRGFNQ
;
A
#
# COMPACT_ATOMS: atom_id res chain seq x y z
N MET A 1 -19.85 -5.33 1.52
CA MET A 1 -18.88 -4.24 1.74
C MET A 1 -17.84 -4.32 0.63
N PRO A 2 -17.34 -3.20 0.08
CA PRO A 2 -16.32 -3.25 -0.96
C PRO A 2 -15.07 -3.96 -0.42
N THR A 3 -14.48 -4.84 -1.23
CA THR A 3 -13.24 -5.55 -0.86
C THR A 3 -12.11 -4.55 -0.72
N LYS A 4 -11.38 -4.60 0.39
CA LYS A 4 -10.18 -3.78 0.60
C LYS A 4 -9.00 -4.39 -0.17
N ILE A 5 -8.30 -3.56 -0.95
CA ILE A 5 -7.09 -3.92 -1.68
C ILE A 5 -5.93 -3.13 -1.07
N LEU A 6 -5.05 -3.83 -0.36
CA LEU A 6 -3.83 -3.25 0.19
C LEU A 6 -2.76 -3.17 -0.90
N VAL A 7 -2.29 -1.96 -1.18
CA VAL A 7 -1.17 -1.70 -2.09
C VAL A 7 -0.03 -1.11 -1.25
N SER A 8 0.98 -1.93 -1.02
CA SER A 8 2.14 -1.61 -0.18
C SER A 8 3.41 -1.29 -0.97
N ASP A 9 3.42 -1.43 -2.30
CA ASP A 9 4.58 -1.07 -3.12
C ASP A 9 4.33 0.30 -3.77
N THR A 10 5.32 1.19 -3.66
CA THR A 10 5.31 2.50 -4.33
C THR A 10 5.31 2.36 -5.85
N ASN A 11 5.94 1.31 -6.41
CA ASN A 11 6.04 1.10 -7.86
C ASN A 11 4.66 0.97 -8.52
N ILE A 12 3.70 0.33 -7.84
CA ILE A 12 2.34 0.19 -8.38
C ILE A 12 1.69 1.57 -8.57
N TRP A 13 1.83 2.46 -7.58
CA TRP A 13 1.31 3.82 -7.69
C TRP A 13 2.01 4.64 -8.77
N ILE A 14 3.32 4.47 -8.89
CA ILE A 14 4.14 5.13 -9.93
C ILE A 14 3.70 4.68 -11.33
N ASP A 15 3.50 3.38 -11.54
CA ASP A 15 3.12 2.81 -12.83
C ASP A 15 1.70 3.22 -13.21
N LEU A 16 0.75 3.18 -12.26
CA LEU A 16 -0.62 3.66 -12.49
C LEU A 16 -0.67 5.16 -12.81
N HIS A 17 0.21 5.94 -12.18
CA HIS A 17 0.35 7.37 -12.49
C HIS A 17 0.92 7.59 -13.88
N HIS A 18 2.02 6.93 -14.24
CA HIS A 18 2.65 7.09 -15.56
C HIS A 18 1.79 6.57 -16.72
N SER A 19 0.90 5.61 -16.45
CA SER A 19 -0.05 5.08 -17.43
C SER A 19 -1.38 5.84 -17.50
N ASN A 20 -1.56 6.90 -16.71
CA ASN A 20 -2.83 7.64 -16.57
C ASN A 20 -4.01 6.73 -16.22
N LEU A 21 -3.78 5.71 -15.38
CA LEU A 21 -4.80 4.74 -14.97
C LEU A 21 -5.36 4.99 -13.57
N LEU A 22 -4.79 5.92 -12.80
CA LEU A 22 -5.22 6.18 -11.42
C LEU A 22 -6.74 6.40 -11.31
N GLU A 23 -7.31 7.35 -12.06
CA GLU A 23 -8.75 7.64 -12.02
C GLU A 23 -9.61 6.42 -12.35
N ASN A 24 -9.22 5.64 -13.36
CA ASN A 24 -9.94 4.42 -13.75
C ASN A 24 -9.88 3.34 -12.68
N VAL A 25 -8.73 3.18 -12.02
CA VAL A 25 -8.54 2.21 -10.93
C VAL A 25 -9.41 2.58 -9.73
N PHE A 26 -9.47 3.85 -9.35
CA PHE A 26 -10.31 4.31 -8.24
C PHE A 26 -11.82 4.27 -8.52
N GLN A 27 -12.24 4.09 -9.79
CA GLN A 27 -13.64 3.82 -10.14
C GLN A 27 -14.07 2.36 -9.96
N LEU A 28 -13.12 1.45 -9.76
CA LEU A 28 -13.44 0.04 -9.52
C LEU A 28 -14.19 -0.11 -8.17
N PRO A 29 -15.03 -1.15 -8.01
CA PRO A 29 -15.83 -1.37 -6.80
C PRO A 29 -15.01 -1.93 -5.63
N HIS A 30 -13.84 -1.35 -5.39
CA HIS A 30 -12.86 -1.76 -4.39
C HIS A 30 -12.41 -0.55 -3.57
N GLN A 31 -12.06 -0.78 -2.31
CA GLN A 31 -11.43 0.24 -1.48
C GLN A 31 -9.92 0.03 -1.55
N PHE A 32 -9.21 0.97 -2.18
CA PHE A 32 -7.75 0.94 -2.17
C PHE A 32 -7.21 1.51 -0.87
N VAL A 33 -6.23 0.82 -0.33
CA VAL A 33 -5.62 1.13 0.96
C VAL A 33 -4.11 1.04 0.82
N THR A 34 -3.37 1.95 1.45
CA THR A 34 -1.91 1.88 1.55
C THR A 34 -1.45 2.08 2.99
N THR A 35 -0.17 1.86 3.26
CA THR A 35 0.42 2.12 4.57
C THR A 35 1.01 3.52 4.63
N ASP A 36 1.07 4.09 5.84
CA ASP A 36 1.69 5.39 6.08
C ASP A 36 3.18 5.42 5.68
N PHE A 37 3.90 4.31 5.80
CA PHE A 37 5.27 4.18 5.29
C PHE A 37 5.37 4.40 3.78
N VAL A 38 4.52 3.73 3.02
CA VAL A 38 4.50 3.78 1.54
C VAL A 38 4.04 5.15 1.08
N TRP A 39 3.01 5.68 1.74
CA TRP A 39 2.52 7.03 1.47
C TRP A 39 3.61 8.10 1.69
N ARG A 40 4.43 7.97 2.74
CA ARG A 40 5.56 8.88 3.01
C ARG A 40 6.74 8.69 2.06
N GLU A 41 7.00 7.45 1.63
CA GLU A 41 8.07 7.14 0.69
C GLU A 41 7.74 7.62 -0.74
N LEU A 42 6.46 7.60 -1.10
CA LEU A 42 5.97 7.97 -2.42
C LEU A 42 6.17 9.45 -2.71
N ARG A 43 7.11 9.76 -3.62
CA ARG A 43 7.38 11.14 -4.07
C ARG A 43 6.52 11.56 -5.26
N LYS A 44 6.18 10.60 -6.13
CA LYS A 44 5.38 10.79 -7.34
C LYS A 44 4.55 9.51 -7.56
N PRO A 45 3.24 9.59 -7.80
CA PRO A 45 2.39 10.78 -7.62
C PRO A 45 2.45 11.31 -6.17
N PRO A 46 2.15 12.59 -5.91
CA PRO A 46 2.01 13.08 -4.55
C PRO A 46 0.97 12.24 -3.79
N GLY A 47 1.27 11.81 -2.56
CA GLY A 47 0.33 11.02 -1.76
C GLY A 47 -1.05 11.66 -1.63
N VAL A 48 -1.10 12.99 -1.49
CA VAL A 48 -2.34 13.78 -1.46
C VAL A 48 -3.21 13.58 -2.70
N GLN A 49 -2.60 13.46 -3.89
CA GLN A 49 -3.36 13.19 -5.12
C GLN A 49 -4.06 11.83 -5.06
N LEU A 50 -3.44 10.83 -4.44
CA LEU A 50 -4.06 9.52 -4.29
C LEU A 50 -5.19 9.55 -3.26
N GLU A 51 -5.03 10.28 -2.16
CA GLU A 51 -6.09 10.49 -1.17
C GLU A 51 -7.31 11.18 -1.77
N ASP A 52 -7.10 12.22 -2.60
CA ASP A 52 -8.17 12.93 -3.30
C ASP A 52 -8.98 11.99 -4.25
N LEU A 53 -8.33 10.95 -4.78
CA LEU A 53 -8.97 9.92 -5.61
C LEU A 53 -9.67 8.83 -4.78
N GLY A 54 -9.52 8.82 -3.46
CA GLY A 54 -10.17 7.88 -2.55
C GLY A 54 -9.24 6.85 -1.90
N LEU A 55 -7.91 7.03 -1.98
CA LEU A 55 -6.96 6.18 -1.25
C LEU A 55 -7.12 6.36 0.25
N THR A 56 -7.25 5.25 0.98
CA THR A 56 -7.19 5.25 2.45
C THR A 56 -5.77 4.95 2.90
N VAL A 57 -5.24 5.71 3.86
CA VAL A 57 -3.93 5.44 4.48
C VAL A 57 -4.16 4.79 5.84
N GLU A 58 -3.68 3.56 6.02
CA GLU A 58 -3.68 2.87 7.31
C GLU A 58 -2.34 3.12 8.02
N VAL A 59 -2.41 3.51 9.29
CA VAL A 59 -1.24 3.72 10.13
C VAL A 59 -0.88 2.39 10.77
N ILE A 60 0.30 1.86 10.42
CA ILE A 60 0.80 0.65 11.06
C ILE A 60 1.53 1.05 12.36
N ASN A 61 1.10 0.51 13.48
CA ASN A 61 1.71 0.81 14.78
C ASN A 61 3.11 0.16 14.92
N GLY A 62 3.96 0.77 15.75
CA GLY A 62 5.37 0.37 15.89
C GLY A 62 5.63 -1.07 16.35
N GLU A 63 4.68 -1.68 17.07
CA GLU A 63 4.74 -3.09 17.49
C GLU A 63 4.55 -4.05 16.30
N GLU A 64 3.60 -3.76 15.41
CA GLU A 64 3.34 -4.53 14.18
C GLU A 64 4.46 -4.37 13.16
N THR A 65 5.11 -3.20 13.16
CA THR A 65 6.31 -2.94 12.35
C THR A 65 7.45 -3.88 12.75
N LEU A 66 7.64 -4.17 14.05
CA LEU A 66 8.70 -5.04 14.53
C LEU A 66 8.52 -6.51 14.09
N GLU A 67 7.28 -7.01 14.06
CA GLU A 67 6.97 -8.34 13.52
C GLU A 67 7.24 -8.44 12.01
N LEU A 68 6.87 -7.40 11.25
CA LEU A 68 7.15 -7.33 9.81
C LEU A 68 8.67 -7.31 9.51
N PHE A 69 9.47 -6.64 10.35
CA PHE A 69 10.93 -6.69 10.28
C PHE A 69 11.51 -8.08 10.65
N GLY A 70 10.92 -8.78 11.62
CA GLY A 70 11.32 -10.15 11.98
C GLY A 70 11.04 -11.17 10.86
N LEU A 71 9.88 -11.05 10.21
CA LEU A 71 9.57 -11.82 8.99
C LEU A 71 10.54 -11.49 7.84
N LYS A 72 10.95 -10.22 7.72
CA LYS A 72 11.93 -9.78 6.70
C LYS A 72 13.30 -10.38 6.88
N GLN A 73 13.79 -10.45 8.12
CA GLN A 73 15.04 -11.13 8.44
C GLN A 73 14.98 -12.63 8.18
N THR A 74 13.82 -13.26 8.37
CA THR A 74 13.63 -14.70 8.13
C THR A 74 13.56 -15.04 6.63
N LEU A 75 13.05 -14.12 5.80
CA LEU A 75 12.83 -14.34 4.36
C LEU A 75 13.98 -13.85 3.46
N ASN A 76 15.01 -13.20 4.03
CA ASN A 76 16.31 -12.85 3.42
C ASN A 76 16.33 -12.39 1.93
N ASN A 77 15.29 -11.69 1.45
CA ASN A 77 15.39 -10.77 0.29
C ASN A 77 14.14 -9.95 -0.09
N SER A 78 13.00 -10.09 0.58
CA SER A 78 11.79 -9.35 0.18
C SER A 78 11.60 -8.06 0.98
N SER A 79 11.13 -7.02 0.31
CA SER A 79 10.91 -5.69 0.89
C SER A 79 9.84 -5.73 1.99
N LEU A 80 9.76 -4.70 2.85
CA LEU A 80 8.70 -4.63 3.87
C LEU A 80 7.29 -4.66 3.26
N ALA A 81 7.17 -4.16 2.02
CA ALA A 81 5.94 -4.15 1.25
C ALA A 81 5.43 -5.56 0.93
N ASP A 82 6.33 -6.51 0.66
CA ASP A 82 5.96 -7.88 0.29
C ASP A 82 5.36 -8.65 1.48
N ILE A 83 5.80 -8.31 2.70
CA ILE A 83 5.44 -9.04 3.91
C ILE A 83 4.11 -8.56 4.48
N SER A 84 3.76 -7.28 4.31
CA SER A 84 2.45 -6.76 4.75
C SER A 84 1.28 -7.47 4.07
N CYS A 85 1.49 -8.05 2.89
CA CYS A 85 0.46 -8.79 2.15
C CYS A 85 -0.01 -10.08 2.88
N TYR A 86 0.85 -10.72 3.68
CA TYR A 86 0.51 -11.94 4.41
C TYR A 86 -0.51 -11.74 5.54
N ARG A 87 -0.64 -10.52 6.07
CA ARG A 87 -1.60 -10.22 7.15
C ARG A 87 -2.98 -9.80 6.65
N GLY A 88 -3.09 -9.31 5.41
CA GLY A 88 -4.36 -8.88 4.82
C GLY A 88 -5.34 -10.01 4.47
N PHE A 89 -4.91 -11.28 4.50
CA PHE A 89 -5.72 -12.44 4.10
C PHE A 89 -6.26 -13.30 5.25
N ASN A 90 -5.95 -12.97 6.52
CA ASN A 90 -6.35 -13.78 7.70
C ASN A 90 -7.21 -13.00 8.72
N GLN A 91 -8.10 -12.12 8.25
CA GLN A 91 -9.26 -11.67 9.03
C GLN A 91 -10.54 -11.82 8.21
#